data_AF-A0AAW1Q7E9-F1
#
_entry.id   AF-A0AAW1Q7E9-F1
#
_cell.length_a   1.000
_cell.length_b   1.000
_cell.length_c   1.000
_cell.angle_alpha   90.00
_cell.angle_beta   90.00
_cell.angle_gamma   90.00
#
_symmetry.space_group_name_H-M   'P 1'
#
loop_
_entity.id
_entity.type
_entity.pdbx_description
1 polymer ?
#
loop_
_entity_poly.entity_id
_entity_poly.type
_entity_poly.pdbx_seq_one_letter_code
_entity_poly.pdbx_strand_id
1 'polypeptide(L)'
;MGDPPDSEWKRLITGIRGSLFRNYLPFAFLVANTIALAWPLPGKKVLEPTVAGVHVVTFINICTVFFISGLTLRTDELKQAFTQRTLVGTVFGFISILGLTPNLAWAVRHIPFSPPEFATGMVLFCVVPTTLGVGVSLVTTAKGNVALAIFLTVATNVLGVVLIPLWLKALLSGGAAGTENLNIDYLDIFVKLLISFFVPTVCGKAIRELRWFQRQADAQTAELAKQGGVA
;
A
#
# COMPACT_ATOMS: atom_id res chain seq x y z
N MET A 1 30.74 44.21 16.95
CA MET A 1 31.03 43.41 15.75
C MET A 1 30.95 41.96 16.20
N GLY A 2 29.77 41.37 16.27
CA GLY A 2 29.09 40.75 15.12
C GLY A 2 29.49 39.27 15.15
N ASP A 3 28.68 38.44 15.80
CA ASP A 3 28.89 36.99 15.87
C ASP A 3 29.13 36.43 14.45
N PRO A 4 30.08 35.51 14.25
CA PRO A 4 30.43 35.04 12.92
C PRO A 4 29.23 34.35 12.25
N PRO A 5 29.07 34.43 10.91
CA PRO A 5 27.88 33.95 10.18
C PRO A 5 27.66 32.43 10.24
N ASP A 6 28.55 31.71 10.91
CA ASP A 6 28.74 30.27 10.79
C ASP A 6 27.73 29.46 11.63
N SER A 7 27.00 30.10 12.55
CA SER A 7 26.02 29.47 13.44
C SER A 7 24.62 29.35 12.82
N GLU A 8 24.22 30.31 11.99
CA GLU A 8 22.92 30.30 11.30
C GLU A 8 22.88 29.28 10.17
N TRP A 9 23.93 29.19 9.34
CA TRP A 9 24.03 28.19 8.28
C TRP A 9 23.99 26.76 8.81
N LYS A 10 24.67 26.48 9.93
CA LYS A 10 24.63 25.16 10.58
C LYS A 10 23.24 24.86 11.15
N ARG A 11 22.56 25.83 11.75
CA ARG A 11 21.16 25.66 12.22
C ARG A 11 20.19 25.44 11.07
N LEU A 12 20.35 26.17 9.96
CA LEU A 12 19.52 26.00 8.77
C LEU A 12 19.75 24.63 8.12
N ILE A 13 20.99 24.18 7.94
CA ILE A 13 21.31 22.86 7.39
C ILE A 13 20.78 21.74 8.31
N THR A 14 20.92 21.88 9.63
CA THR A 14 20.43 20.89 10.59
C THR A 14 18.89 20.86 10.62
N GLY A 15 18.24 22.01 10.51
CA GLY A 15 16.77 22.13 10.41
C GLY A 15 16.22 21.55 9.11
N ILE A 16 16.87 21.83 7.97
CA ILE A 16 16.53 21.26 6.65
C ILE A 16 16.73 19.75 6.68
N ARG A 17 17.85 19.26 7.20
CA ARG A 17 18.14 17.83 7.35
C ARG A 17 17.08 17.16 8.24
N GLY A 18 16.72 17.78 9.37
CA GLY A 18 15.67 17.29 10.27
C GLY A 18 14.28 17.23 9.62
N SER A 19 13.94 18.21 8.78
CA SER A 19 12.68 18.22 8.02
C SER A 19 12.69 17.20 6.88
N LEU A 20 13.82 17.02 6.20
CA LEU A 20 14.00 16.07 5.10
C LEU A 20 13.91 14.62 5.58
N PHE A 21 14.51 14.27 6.72
CA PHE A 21 14.38 12.94 7.31
C PHE A 21 12.95 12.67 7.80
N ARG A 22 12.24 13.69 8.30
CA ARG A 22 10.86 13.57 8.75
C ARG A 22 9.87 13.38 7.59
N ASN A 23 10.14 14.01 6.45
CA ASN A 23 9.32 13.94 5.24
C ASN A 23 10.03 13.18 4.10
N TYR A 24 10.86 12.19 4.45
CA TYR A 24 11.69 11.49 3.48
C TYR A 24 10.85 10.85 2.35
N LEU A 25 9.72 10.23 2.71
CA LEU A 25 8.90 9.49 1.77
C LEU A 25 8.32 10.36 0.63
N PRO A 26 7.62 11.49 0.89
CA PRO A 26 7.14 12.38 -0.18
C PRO A 26 8.29 13.05 -0.96
N PHE A 27 9.39 13.44 -0.31
CA PHE A 27 10.54 14.01 -1.00
C PHE A 27 11.21 13.01 -1.93
N ALA A 28 11.47 11.79 -1.46
CA ALA A 28 12.04 10.72 -2.27
C ALA A 28 11.13 10.40 -3.47
N PHE A 29 9.81 10.36 -3.26
CA PHE A 29 8.84 10.14 -4.34
C PHE A 29 8.88 11.25 -5.39
N LEU A 30 8.89 12.53 -4.98
CA LEU A 30 8.98 13.67 -5.89
C LEU A 30 10.27 13.67 -6.70
N VAL A 31 11.41 13.46 -6.04
CA VAL A 31 12.73 13.39 -6.68
C VAL A 31 12.79 12.23 -7.66
N ALA A 32 12.37 11.03 -7.25
CA ALA A 32 12.35 9.86 -8.12
C ALA A 32 11.46 10.08 -9.35
N ASN A 33 10.27 10.67 -9.18
CA ASN A 33 9.35 10.95 -10.28
C ASN A 33 9.92 12.01 -11.24
N THR A 34 10.57 13.05 -10.71
CA THR A 34 11.22 14.09 -11.53
C THR A 34 12.35 13.49 -12.37
N ILE A 35 13.17 12.62 -11.77
CA ILE A 35 14.25 11.91 -12.48
C ILE A 35 13.66 10.95 -13.52
N ALA A 36 12.59 10.23 -13.19
CA ALA A 36 11.95 9.30 -14.13
C ALA A 36 11.38 10.01 -15.36
N LEU A 37 10.80 11.21 -15.19
CA LEU A 37 10.30 12.04 -16.29
C LEU A 37 11.43 12.67 -17.10
N ALA A 38 12.52 13.09 -16.46
CA ALA A 38 13.67 13.71 -17.12
C ALA A 38 14.55 12.69 -17.88
N TRP A 39 14.69 11.48 -17.34
CA TRP A 39 15.56 10.44 -17.89
C TRP A 39 14.93 9.04 -17.75
N PRO A 40 14.08 8.61 -18.69
CA PRO A 40 13.31 7.35 -18.58
C PRO A 40 14.12 6.08 -18.92
N LEU A 41 15.32 6.24 -19.49
CA LEU A 41 16.21 5.14 -19.92
C LEU A 41 16.58 4.11 -18.82
N PRO A 42 16.87 4.50 -17.56
CA PRO A 42 17.22 3.55 -16.50
C PRO A 42 16.00 2.71 -16.12
N GLY A 43 14.82 3.34 -16.03
CA GLY A 43 13.57 2.64 -15.72
C GLY A 43 13.24 1.59 -16.78
N LYS A 44 13.43 1.91 -18.06
CA LYS A 44 13.24 0.95 -19.16
C LYS A 44 14.22 -0.23 -19.06
N LYS A 45 15.52 0.02 -18.84
CA LYS A 45 16.52 -1.04 -18.69
C LYS A 45 16.27 -1.96 -17.50
N VAL A 46 15.76 -1.43 -16.40
CA VAL A 46 15.39 -2.22 -15.22
C VAL A 46 14.15 -3.11 -15.47
N LEU A 47 13.30 -2.73 -16.44
CA LEU A 47 12.12 -3.51 -16.86
C LEU A 47 12.40 -4.53 -17.96
N GLU A 48 13.54 -4.45 -18.65
CA GLU A 48 13.96 -5.42 -19.70
C GLU A 48 14.01 -6.89 -19.24
N PRO A 49 14.53 -7.25 -18.04
CA PRO A 49 14.57 -8.65 -17.62
C PRO A 49 13.16 -9.19 -17.40
N THR A 50 12.70 -9.97 -18.38
CA THR A 50 11.41 -10.66 -18.38
C THR A 50 11.64 -12.16 -18.39
N VAL A 51 11.01 -12.86 -17.45
CA VAL A 51 11.02 -14.33 -17.37
C VAL A 51 9.57 -14.78 -17.43
N ALA A 52 9.24 -15.62 -18.41
CA ALA A 52 7.87 -16.13 -18.62
C ALA A 52 6.79 -15.03 -18.72
N GLY A 53 7.13 -13.88 -19.33
CA GLY A 53 6.21 -12.75 -19.50
C GLY A 53 6.02 -11.87 -18.26
N VAL A 54 6.78 -12.11 -17.19
CA VAL A 54 6.73 -11.31 -15.95
C VAL A 54 8.02 -10.51 -15.79
N HIS A 55 7.89 -9.21 -15.49
CA HIS A 55 9.03 -8.36 -15.15
C HIS A 55 9.59 -8.76 -13.79
N VAL A 56 10.84 -9.25 -13.77
CA VAL A 56 11.47 -9.82 -12.57
C VAL A 56 11.53 -8.81 -11.43
N VAL A 57 11.89 -7.57 -11.73
CA VAL A 57 12.03 -6.51 -10.72
C VAL A 57 10.67 -6.16 -10.10
N THR A 58 9.63 -6.05 -10.92
CA THR A 58 8.26 -5.81 -10.43
C THR A 58 7.78 -6.94 -9.54
N PHE A 59 8.04 -8.20 -9.94
CA PHE A 59 7.70 -9.37 -9.14
C PHE A 59 8.40 -9.36 -7.78
N ILE A 60 9.71 -9.14 -7.75
CA ILE A 60 10.48 -9.06 -6.50
C ILE A 60 9.96 -7.95 -5.58
N ASN A 61 9.65 -6.78 -6.14
CA ASN A 61 9.09 -5.67 -5.35
C ASN A 61 7.72 -6.03 -4.76
N ILE A 62 6.83 -6.62 -5.56
CA ILE A 62 5.52 -7.10 -5.12
C ILE A 62 5.68 -8.12 -3.98
N CYS A 63 6.55 -9.12 -4.17
CA CYS A 63 6.84 -10.11 -3.14
C CYS A 63 7.40 -9.47 -1.87
N THR A 64 8.29 -8.49 -1.99
CA THR A 64 8.88 -7.79 -0.85
C THR A 64 7.85 -7.02 -0.06
N VAL A 65 6.98 -6.25 -0.74
CA VAL A 65 5.92 -5.47 -0.09
C VAL A 65 4.93 -6.40 0.63
N PHE A 66 4.50 -7.49 -0.02
CA PHE A 66 3.58 -8.45 0.60
C PHE A 66 4.21 -9.28 1.70
N PHE A 67 5.49 -9.60 1.58
CA PHE A 67 6.26 -10.24 2.65
C PHE A 67 6.36 -9.34 3.88
N ILE A 68 6.70 -8.06 3.71
CA ILE A 68 6.72 -7.07 4.79
C ILE A 68 5.32 -6.86 5.38
N SER A 69 4.28 -6.84 4.53
CA SER A 69 2.89 -6.77 4.99
C SER A 69 2.51 -7.97 5.87
N GLY A 70 2.87 -9.19 5.44
CA GLY A 70 2.70 -10.41 6.22
C GLY A 70 3.50 -10.40 7.54
N LEU A 71 4.73 -9.87 7.52
CA LEU A 71 5.53 -9.62 8.72
C LEU A 71 4.93 -8.56 9.64
N THR A 72 4.15 -7.61 9.12
CA THR A 72 3.53 -6.50 9.88
C THR A 72 2.15 -6.86 10.43
N LEU A 73 1.57 -7.98 9.96
CA LEU A 73 0.31 -8.53 10.47
C LEU A 73 0.41 -8.94 11.95
N ARG A 74 -0.25 -8.22 12.86
CA ARG A 74 -0.35 -8.60 14.28
C ARG A 74 -1.61 -9.43 14.51
N THR A 75 -1.42 -10.62 15.07
CA THR A 75 -2.51 -11.56 15.38
C THR A 75 -3.42 -11.04 16.51
N ASP A 76 -2.91 -10.17 17.38
CA ASP A 76 -3.67 -9.59 18.49
C ASP A 76 -4.70 -8.55 18.03
N GLU A 77 -4.37 -7.77 16.99
CA GLU A 77 -5.27 -6.79 16.38
C GLU A 77 -6.44 -7.49 15.66
N LEU A 78 -6.17 -8.64 15.05
CA LEU A 78 -7.21 -9.51 14.47
C LEU A 78 -8.19 -10.05 15.52
N LYS A 79 -7.70 -10.35 16.73
CA LYS A 79 -8.53 -10.86 17.83
C LYS A 79 -9.39 -9.78 18.48
N GLN A 80 -8.89 -8.55 18.63
CA GLN A 80 -9.65 -7.45 19.24
C GLN A 80 -10.90 -7.06 18.45
N ALA A 81 -10.90 -7.28 17.13
CA ALA A 81 -12.03 -6.95 16.27
C ALA A 81 -13.29 -7.81 16.48
N PHE A 82 -13.16 -8.99 17.11
CA PHE A 82 -14.28 -9.86 17.44
C PHE A 82 -15.10 -9.41 18.65
N THR A 83 -14.84 -8.20 19.17
CA THR A 83 -15.64 -7.64 20.26
C THR A 83 -16.96 -7.08 19.73
N GLN A 84 -18.08 -7.43 20.36
CA GLN A 84 -19.44 -7.01 19.98
C GLN A 84 -19.58 -5.48 19.76
N ARG A 85 -18.86 -4.65 20.51
CA ARG A 85 -18.93 -3.18 20.42
C ARG A 85 -18.33 -2.58 19.15
N THR A 86 -17.42 -3.29 18.47
CA THR A 86 -16.78 -2.80 17.23
C THR A 86 -17.43 -3.36 15.97
N LEU A 87 -18.34 -4.32 16.09
CA LEU A 87 -18.90 -5.07 14.96
C LEU A 87 -19.61 -4.19 13.93
N VAL A 88 -20.42 -3.22 14.38
CA VAL A 88 -21.13 -2.29 13.48
C VAL A 88 -20.15 -1.45 12.67
N GLY A 89 -19.12 -0.90 13.31
CA GLY A 89 -18.07 -0.12 12.65
C GLY A 89 -17.23 -0.97 11.70
N THR A 90 -16.94 -2.22 12.08
CA THR A 90 -16.26 -3.20 11.24
C THR A 90 -17.06 -3.50 9.97
N VAL A 91 -18.33 -3.86 10.09
CA VAL A 91 -19.20 -4.17 8.94
C VAL A 91 -19.34 -2.96 8.02
N PHE A 92 -19.59 -1.78 8.59
CA PHE A 92 -19.65 -0.54 7.82
C PHE A 92 -18.35 -0.27 7.07
N GLY A 93 -17.19 -0.44 7.74
CA GLY A 93 -15.87 -0.28 7.13
C GLY A 93 -15.63 -1.25 5.98
N PHE A 94 -15.99 -2.53 6.14
CA PHE A 94 -15.87 -3.52 5.05
C PHE A 94 -16.75 -3.17 3.86
N ILE A 95 -18.02 -2.82 4.09
CA ILE A 95 -18.95 -2.44 3.02
C ILE A 95 -18.47 -1.17 2.30
N SER A 96 -17.98 -0.19 3.06
CA SER A 96 -17.45 1.05 2.47
C SER A 96 -16.20 0.78 1.63
N ILE A 97 -15.22 0.06 2.17
CA ILE A 97 -13.93 -0.16 1.49
C ILE A 97 -14.09 -1.12 0.30
N LEU A 98 -14.69 -2.30 0.51
CA LEU A 98 -14.75 -3.36 -0.51
C LEU A 98 -16.01 -3.31 -1.38
N GLY A 99 -17.03 -2.57 -0.96
CA GLY A 99 -18.27 -2.40 -1.70
C GLY A 99 -18.34 -1.03 -2.37
N LEU A 100 -18.37 0.05 -1.59
CA LEU A 100 -18.62 1.40 -2.12
C LEU A 100 -17.50 1.86 -3.08
N THR A 101 -16.23 1.65 -2.72
CA THR A 101 -15.08 2.10 -3.54
C THR A 101 -15.03 1.44 -4.92
N PRO A 102 -15.16 0.10 -5.05
CA PRO A 102 -15.24 -0.54 -6.37
C PRO A 102 -16.52 -0.18 -7.14
N ASN A 103 -17.65 0.06 -6.46
CA ASN A 103 -18.86 0.54 -7.12
C ASN A 103 -18.67 1.94 -7.71
N LEU A 104 -17.87 2.81 -7.09
CA LEU A 104 -17.51 4.10 -7.67
C LEU A 104 -16.73 3.94 -8.99
N ALA A 105 -15.98 2.84 -9.15
CA ALA A 105 -15.28 2.54 -10.40
C ALA A 105 -16.24 2.42 -11.61
N TRP A 106 -17.48 1.96 -11.39
CA TRP A 106 -18.52 1.96 -12.43
C TRP A 106 -18.90 3.37 -12.86
N ALA A 107 -19.00 4.32 -11.93
CA ALA A 107 -19.27 5.71 -12.28
C ALA A 107 -18.09 6.34 -13.04
N VAL A 108 -16.86 6.06 -12.60
CA VAL A 108 -15.62 6.56 -13.24
C VAL A 108 -15.46 6.03 -14.66
N ARG A 109 -15.90 4.79 -14.93
CA ARG A 109 -15.92 4.19 -16.28
C ARG A 109 -16.74 4.99 -17.29
N HIS A 110 -17.78 5.70 -16.87
CA HIS A 110 -18.62 6.49 -17.76
C HIS A 110 -18.07 7.89 -18.04
N ILE A 111 -16.99 8.29 -17.37
CA ILE A 111 -16.34 9.57 -17.61
C ILE A 111 -15.45 9.45 -18.86
N PRO A 112 -15.62 10.32 -19.86
CA PRO A 112 -14.85 10.27 -21.10
C PRO A 112 -13.44 10.84 -20.88
N PHE A 113 -12.57 10.06 -20.24
CA PHE A 113 -11.16 10.40 -20.15
C PHE A 113 -10.44 10.13 -21.48
N SER A 114 -9.49 11.00 -21.82
CA SER A 114 -8.57 10.80 -22.93
C SER A 114 -7.14 10.84 -22.39
N PRO A 115 -6.30 9.82 -22.67
CA PRO A 115 -6.54 8.64 -23.50
C PRO A 115 -7.36 7.54 -22.77
N PRO A 116 -8.00 6.60 -23.48
CA PRO A 116 -8.88 5.59 -22.88
C PRO A 116 -8.18 4.67 -21.87
N GLU A 117 -6.88 4.44 -22.02
CA GLU A 117 -6.04 3.68 -21.07
C GLU A 117 -5.99 4.35 -19.69
N PHE A 118 -6.13 5.69 -19.64
CA PHE A 118 -6.22 6.41 -18.38
C PHE A 118 -7.52 6.08 -17.63
N ALA A 119 -8.63 5.90 -18.33
CA ALA A 119 -9.89 5.46 -17.72
C ALA A 119 -9.73 4.08 -17.09
N THR A 120 -9.06 3.14 -17.77
CA THR A 120 -8.75 1.81 -17.23
C THR A 120 -7.87 1.89 -15.98
N GLY A 121 -6.85 2.75 -15.99
CA GLY A 121 -6.00 3.00 -14.84
C GLY A 121 -6.78 3.55 -13.63
N MET A 122 -7.73 4.45 -13.87
CA MET A 122 -8.60 5.01 -12.83
C MET A 122 -9.57 3.96 -12.25
N VAL A 123 -10.16 3.12 -13.11
CA VAL A 123 -11.00 1.99 -12.67
C VAL A 123 -10.18 1.01 -11.82
N LEU A 124 -8.97 0.66 -12.25
CA LEU A 124 -8.05 -0.18 -11.47
C LEU A 124 -7.72 0.46 -10.12
N PHE A 125 -7.43 1.76 -10.10
CA PHE A 125 -7.15 2.51 -8.87
C PHE A 125 -8.29 2.45 -7.85
N CYS A 126 -9.55 2.51 -8.29
CA CYS A 126 -10.71 2.42 -7.41
C CYS A 126 -10.94 1.03 -6.79
N VAL A 127 -10.37 -0.02 -7.39
CA VAL A 127 -10.56 -1.42 -6.97
C VAL A 127 -9.43 -1.90 -6.05
N VAL A 128 -8.27 -1.25 -6.10
CA VAL A 128 -7.09 -1.59 -5.27
C VAL A 128 -7.35 -1.27 -3.79
N PRO A 129 -6.87 -2.10 -2.85
CA PRO A 129 -7.14 -1.92 -1.43
C PRO A 129 -6.43 -0.71 -0.81
N THR A 130 -6.92 -0.31 0.36
CA THR A 130 -6.55 0.92 1.07
C THR A 130 -5.13 0.89 1.62
N THR A 131 -4.43 2.01 1.54
CA THR A 131 -3.06 2.16 2.07
C THR A 131 -3.00 2.02 3.60
N LEU A 132 -2.03 1.23 4.10
CA LEU A 132 -1.86 0.95 5.53
C LEU A 132 -1.47 2.18 6.38
N GLY A 133 -0.71 3.12 5.81
CA GLY A 133 -0.11 4.22 6.58
C GLY A 133 -1.04 5.43 6.79
N VAL A 134 -1.48 6.04 5.70
CA VAL A 134 -2.18 7.35 5.76
C VAL A 134 -3.55 7.21 6.44
N GLY A 135 -4.28 6.13 6.17
CA GLY A 135 -5.60 5.91 6.76
C GLY A 135 -5.57 5.83 8.29
N VAL A 136 -4.62 5.06 8.84
CA VAL A 136 -4.48 4.92 10.30
C VAL A 136 -4.02 6.23 10.95
N SER A 137 -3.10 6.96 10.32
CA SER A 137 -2.65 8.27 10.79
C SER A 137 -3.80 9.29 10.83
N LEU A 138 -4.69 9.28 9.83
CA LEU A 138 -5.86 10.16 9.78
C LEU A 138 -6.83 9.85 10.92
N VAL A 139 -7.10 8.58 11.19
CA VAL A 139 -7.95 8.15 12.32
C VAL A 139 -7.34 8.55 13.66
N THR A 140 -6.02 8.40 13.80
CA THR A 140 -5.29 8.80 15.02
C THR A 140 -5.42 10.30 15.25
N THR A 141 -5.25 11.11 14.20
CA THR A 141 -5.40 12.57 14.28
C THR A 141 -6.83 12.99 14.58
N ALA A 142 -7.82 12.27 14.04
CA ALA A 142 -9.24 12.48 14.31
C ALA A 142 -9.70 11.94 15.68
N LYS A 143 -8.78 11.42 16.52
CA LYS A 143 -9.08 10.78 17.82
C LYS A 143 -10.08 9.61 17.70
N GLY A 144 -10.08 8.93 16.56
CA GLY A 144 -10.93 7.77 16.31
C GLY A 144 -10.34 6.47 16.87
N ASN A 145 -11.03 5.36 16.63
CA ASN A 145 -10.59 4.04 17.10
C ASN A 145 -9.44 3.50 16.22
N VAL A 146 -8.20 3.72 16.68
CA VAL A 146 -6.97 3.30 15.98
C VAL A 146 -6.91 1.78 15.81
N ALA A 147 -7.30 1.01 16.83
CA ALA A 147 -7.28 -0.45 16.77
C ALA A 147 -8.24 -0.98 15.68
N LEU A 148 -9.45 -0.41 15.60
CA LEU A 148 -10.42 -0.73 14.54
C LEU A 148 -9.90 -0.34 13.16
N ALA A 149 -9.25 0.81 13.03
CA ALA A 149 -8.69 1.28 11.76
C ALA A 149 -7.57 0.36 11.26
N ILE A 150 -6.65 -0.06 12.14
CA ILE A 150 -5.59 -1.00 11.77
C ILE A 150 -6.20 -2.34 11.35
N PHE A 151 -7.16 -2.86 12.13
CA PHE A 151 -7.85 -4.10 11.80
C PHE A 151 -8.53 -4.05 10.42
N LEU A 152 -9.34 -3.02 10.17
CA LEU A 152 -10.03 -2.83 8.90
C LEU A 152 -9.05 -2.74 7.75
N THR A 153 -7.98 -1.96 7.92
CA THR A 153 -6.99 -1.77 6.85
C THR A 153 -6.26 -3.08 6.55
N VAL A 154 -5.88 -3.85 7.56
CA VAL A 154 -5.25 -5.16 7.39
C VAL A 154 -6.20 -6.17 6.73
N ALA A 155 -7.41 -6.31 7.28
CA ALA A 155 -8.35 -7.32 6.82
C ALA A 155 -8.87 -7.03 5.40
N THR A 156 -9.14 -5.77 5.08
CA THR A 156 -9.54 -5.35 3.72
C THR A 156 -8.40 -5.43 2.72
N ASN A 157 -7.14 -5.26 3.13
CA ASN A 157 -6.00 -5.54 2.26
C ASN A 157 -5.93 -7.03 1.91
N VAL A 158 -6.06 -7.92 2.90
CA VAL A 158 -6.03 -9.38 2.66
C VAL A 158 -7.22 -9.83 1.80
N LEU A 159 -8.44 -9.42 2.14
CA LEU A 159 -9.63 -9.74 1.35
C LEU A 159 -9.58 -9.07 -0.04
N GLY A 160 -9.08 -7.85 -0.12
CA GLY A 160 -8.94 -7.07 -1.33
C GLY A 160 -8.12 -7.81 -2.37
N VAL A 161 -7.00 -8.43 -1.99
CA VAL A 161 -6.19 -9.17 -2.97
C VAL A 161 -6.96 -10.34 -3.63
N VAL A 162 -7.87 -10.98 -2.89
CA VAL A 162 -8.73 -12.03 -3.45
C VAL A 162 -9.88 -11.44 -4.28
N LEU A 163 -10.44 -10.31 -3.85
CA LEU A 163 -11.62 -9.70 -4.47
C LEU A 163 -11.31 -8.84 -5.70
N ILE A 164 -10.13 -8.20 -5.78
CA ILE A 164 -9.69 -7.36 -6.92
C ILE A 164 -9.91 -8.06 -8.26
N PRO A 165 -9.44 -9.29 -8.51
CA PRO A 165 -9.60 -9.91 -9.82
C PRO A 165 -11.06 -10.23 -10.15
N LEU A 166 -11.92 -10.47 -9.16
CA LEU A 166 -13.37 -10.61 -9.38
C LEU A 166 -14.00 -9.29 -9.81
N TRP A 167 -13.63 -8.20 -9.14
CA TRP A 167 -14.05 -6.84 -9.50
C TRP A 167 -13.53 -6.43 -10.89
N LEU A 168 -12.27 -6.72 -11.19
CA LEU A 168 -11.69 -6.44 -12.51
C LEU A 168 -12.39 -7.23 -13.61
N LYS A 169 -12.69 -8.51 -13.38
CA LYS A 169 -13.52 -9.28 -14.31
C LYS A 169 -14.87 -8.61 -14.51
N ALA A 170 -15.59 -8.28 -13.43
CA ALA A 170 -16.91 -7.65 -13.54
C ALA A 170 -16.90 -6.27 -14.24
N LEU A 171 -15.86 -5.46 -14.01
CA LEU A 171 -15.73 -4.12 -14.57
C LEU A 171 -15.23 -4.11 -16.02
N LEU A 172 -14.35 -5.06 -16.38
CA LEU A 172 -13.67 -5.10 -17.68
C LEU A 172 -14.27 -6.12 -18.67
N SER A 173 -15.09 -7.08 -18.23
CA SER A 173 -15.66 -8.13 -19.09
C SER A 173 -16.75 -7.65 -20.08
N GLY A 174 -16.82 -6.35 -20.37
CA GLY A 174 -17.84 -5.75 -21.23
C GLY A 174 -17.30 -4.72 -22.22
N GLY A 175 -16.01 -4.77 -22.55
CA GLY A 175 -15.40 -3.98 -23.63
C GLY A 175 -15.27 -2.46 -23.38
N ALA A 176 -15.69 -1.94 -22.24
CA ALA A 176 -15.52 -0.51 -21.99
C ALA A 176 -14.13 -0.18 -21.46
N ALA A 177 -13.63 0.95 -21.97
CA ALA A 177 -12.26 1.47 -21.82
C ALA A 177 -11.22 0.88 -22.80
N GLY A 178 -11.64 0.57 -24.05
CA GLY A 178 -10.71 0.26 -25.16
C GLY A 178 -10.07 -1.13 -25.10
N THR A 179 -10.56 -2.02 -24.24
CA THR A 179 -10.03 -3.38 -24.01
C THR A 179 -10.80 -4.47 -24.77
N GLU A 180 -11.49 -4.09 -25.84
CA GLU A 180 -12.30 -4.97 -26.71
C GLU A 180 -11.49 -6.07 -27.45
N ASN A 181 -10.16 -6.05 -27.38
CA ASN A 181 -9.27 -7.06 -27.98
C ASN A 181 -8.38 -7.82 -26.99
N LEU A 182 -8.56 -7.64 -25.68
CA LEU A 182 -7.73 -8.34 -24.69
C LEU A 182 -8.39 -9.68 -24.34
N ASN A 183 -7.98 -10.75 -25.04
CA ASN A 183 -8.24 -12.14 -24.65
C ASN A 183 -7.44 -12.48 -23.37
N ILE A 184 -7.79 -11.80 -22.28
CA ILE A 184 -7.21 -12.00 -20.96
C ILE A 184 -7.86 -13.24 -20.38
N ASP A 185 -7.05 -14.28 -20.15
CA ASP A 185 -7.45 -15.37 -19.29
C ASP A 185 -7.49 -14.86 -17.84
N TYR A 186 -8.67 -14.39 -17.44
CA TYR A 186 -8.91 -13.86 -16.10
C TYR A 186 -8.62 -14.90 -15.01
N LEU A 187 -8.73 -16.21 -15.31
CA LEU A 187 -8.37 -17.27 -14.36
C LEU A 187 -6.85 -17.37 -14.18
N ASP A 188 -6.07 -17.28 -15.25
CA ASP A 188 -4.60 -17.28 -15.16
C ASP A 188 -4.08 -16.05 -14.38
N ILE A 189 -4.64 -14.86 -14.63
CA ILE A 189 -4.31 -13.66 -13.85
C ILE A 189 -4.72 -13.82 -12.38
N PHE A 190 -5.92 -14.35 -12.13
CA PHE A 190 -6.40 -14.61 -10.76
C PHE A 190 -5.46 -15.54 -10.00
N VAL A 191 -5.08 -16.68 -10.61
CA VAL A 191 -4.19 -17.67 -9.99
C VAL A 191 -2.79 -17.09 -9.78
N LYS A 192 -2.21 -16.42 -10.79
CA LYS A 192 -0.90 -15.77 -10.66
C LYS A 192 -0.86 -14.72 -9.56
N LEU A 193 -1.91 -13.90 -9.46
CA LEU A 193 -2.01 -12.84 -8.47
C LEU A 193 -2.23 -13.42 -7.07
N LEU A 194 -3.07 -14.45 -6.93
CA LEU A 194 -3.22 -15.20 -5.68
C LEU A 194 -1.89 -15.80 -5.22
N ILE A 195 -1.16 -16.50 -6.09
CA ILE A 195 0.13 -17.11 -5.73
C ILE A 195 1.15 -16.04 -5.34
N SER A 196 1.27 -14.98 -6.15
CA SER A 196 2.21 -13.88 -5.91
C SER A 196 1.93 -13.10 -4.64
N PHE A 197 0.70 -13.17 -4.12
CA PHE A 197 0.30 -12.57 -2.86
C PHE A 197 0.35 -13.53 -1.67
N PHE A 198 -0.35 -14.66 -1.76
CA PHE A 198 -0.51 -15.59 -0.66
C PHE A 198 0.83 -16.18 -0.23
N VAL A 199 1.68 -16.57 -1.18
CA VAL A 199 2.97 -17.19 -0.86
C VAL A 199 3.84 -16.26 -0.03
N PRO A 200 4.22 -15.05 -0.48
CA PRO A 200 5.06 -14.17 0.32
C PRO A 200 4.39 -13.70 1.61
N THR A 201 3.07 -13.47 1.61
CA THR A 201 2.35 -13.04 2.82
C THR A 201 2.34 -14.13 3.89
N VAL A 202 2.05 -15.38 3.51
CA VAL A 202 2.05 -16.52 4.43
C VAL A 202 3.46 -16.82 4.91
N CYS A 203 4.46 -16.79 4.02
CA CYS A 203 5.87 -16.95 4.41
C CYS A 203 6.31 -15.85 5.39
N GLY A 204 5.97 -14.59 5.12
CA GLY A 204 6.26 -13.47 6.02
C GLY A 204 5.59 -13.65 7.38
N LYS A 205 4.31 -14.02 7.41
CA LYS A 205 3.58 -14.29 8.64
C LYS A 205 4.16 -15.47 9.43
N ALA A 206 4.50 -16.57 8.76
CA ALA A 206 5.10 -17.75 9.38
C ALA A 206 6.46 -17.41 10.02
N ILE A 207 7.26 -16.58 9.35
CA ILE A 207 8.52 -16.09 9.90
C ILE A 207 8.29 -15.16 11.10
N ARG A 208 7.28 -14.30 11.04
CA ARG A 208 6.91 -13.44 12.17
C ARG A 208 6.54 -14.25 13.41
N GLU A 209 5.78 -15.33 13.24
CA GLU A 209 5.32 -16.19 14.35
C GLU A 209 6.44 -17.08 14.93
N LEU A 210 7.62 -17.12 14.30
CA LEU A 210 8.81 -17.66 14.95
C LEU A 210 9.17 -16.76 16.14
N ARG A 211 9.23 -17.35 17.33
CA ARG A 211 9.51 -16.69 18.62
C ARG A 211 10.75 -15.78 18.63
N TRP A 212 11.67 -15.97 17.69
CA TRP A 212 12.89 -15.18 17.54
C TRP A 212 12.63 -13.79 16.94
N PHE A 213 11.71 -13.68 15.97
CA PHE A 213 11.35 -12.41 15.33
C PHE A 213 10.41 -11.56 16.19
N GLN A 214 9.49 -12.18 16.93
CA GLN A 214 8.65 -11.49 17.92
C GLN A 214 9.51 -10.71 18.92
N ARG A 215 10.57 -11.34 19.44
CA ARG A 215 11.51 -10.69 20.37
C ARG A 215 12.21 -9.48 19.77
N GLN A 216 12.56 -9.49 18.48
CA GLN A 216 13.23 -8.35 17.83
C GLN A 216 12.25 -7.22 17.50
N ALA A 217 11.06 -7.54 17.01
CA ALA A 217 10.02 -6.54 16.74
C ALA A 217 9.55 -5.86 18.04
N ASP A 218 9.39 -6.63 19.12
CA ASP A 218 9.02 -6.08 20.43
C ASP A 218 10.19 -5.30 21.06
N ALA A 219 11.45 -5.72 20.86
CA ALA A 219 12.62 -4.96 21.27
C ALA A 219 12.72 -3.61 20.56
N GLN A 220 12.52 -3.55 19.24
CA GLN A 220 12.48 -2.28 18.49
C GLN A 220 11.30 -1.40 18.90
N THR A 221 10.12 -1.97 19.14
CA THR A 221 8.96 -1.21 19.61
C THR A 221 9.18 -0.65 21.02
N ALA A 222 9.85 -1.40 21.90
CA ALA A 222 10.24 -0.94 23.23
C ALA A 222 11.34 0.14 23.19
N GLU A 223 12.26 0.06 22.23
CA GLU A 223 13.32 1.05 22.03
C GLU A 223 12.75 2.36 21.43
N LEU A 224 11.82 2.27 20.48
CA LEU A 224 11.07 3.40 19.95
C LEU A 224 10.14 4.04 20.99
N ALA A 225 9.52 3.24 21.87
CA ALA A 225 8.74 3.77 22.99
C ALA A 225 9.61 4.52 24.01
N LYS A 226 10.86 4.08 24.23
CA LYS A 226 11.85 4.83 25.02
C LYS A 226 12.29 6.13 24.35
N GLN A 227 12.36 6.15 23.01
CA GLN A 227 12.74 7.35 22.24
C GLN A 227 11.58 8.34 22.05
N GLY A 228 10.33 7.85 21.94
CA GLY A 228 9.11 8.67 21.81
C GLY A 228 8.49 9.11 23.14
N GLY A 229 9.02 8.66 24.28
CA GLY A 229 8.64 9.11 25.63
C GLY A 229 9.34 10.39 26.08
N VAL A 230 10.11 11.04 25.20
CA VAL A 230 10.72 12.36 25.43
C VAL A 230 10.42 13.25 24.22
N ALA A 231 9.17 13.71 24.10
CA ALA A 231 8.75 14.99 23.52
C ALA A 231 7.22 15.12 23.58
#